data_AF-A0A3F3A3E9-F1
#
_entry.id   AF-A0A3F3A3E9-F1
#
_cell.length_a   1.000
_cell.length_b   1.000
_cell.length_c   1.000
_cell.angle_alpha   90.00
_cell.angle_beta   90.00
_cell.angle_gamma   90.00
#
_symmetry.space_group_name_H-M   'P 1'
#
loop_
_entity.id
_entity.type
_entity.pdbx_description
1 polymer ?
#
loop_
_entity_poly.entity_id
_entity_poly.type
_entity_poly.pdbx_seq_one_letter_code
_entity_poly.pdbx_strand_id
1 'polypeptide(L)' 'MVKNKLKEIRMREYLMDQKQFYTMLGISKSTYSQIENNKQQGNIETVLKIAKALSRPVEEIWFLED' A
#
# COMPACT_ATOMS: atom_id res chain seq x y z
N MET A 1 0.13 16.44 3.95
CA MET A 1 0.94 15.52 3.10
C MET A 1 0.13 14.28 2.71
N VAL A 2 0.40 13.64 1.56
CA VAL A 2 -0.28 12.37 1.19
C VAL A 2 0.18 11.25 2.14
N LYS A 3 -0.77 10.50 2.70
CA LYS A 3 -0.54 9.30 3.51
C LYS A 3 -1.33 8.10 2.96
N ASN A 4 -1.02 6.90 3.45
CA ASN A 4 -1.74 5.68 3.14
C ASN A 4 -2.09 4.86 4.38
N LYS A 5 -3.07 3.96 4.20
CA LYS A 5 -3.55 3.01 5.21
C LYS A 5 -3.14 1.55 4.94
N LEU A 6 -2.08 1.31 4.16
CA LEU A 6 -1.67 -0.05 3.79
C LEU A 6 -1.38 -0.94 4.99
N LYS A 7 -0.76 -0.39 6.04
CA LYS A 7 -0.49 -1.13 7.28
C LYS A 7 -1.79 -1.62 7.93
N GLU A 8 -2.81 -0.77 7.96
CA GLU A 8 -4.11 -1.11 8.51
C GLU A 8 -4.80 -2.17 7.67
N ILE A 9 -4.85 -2.00 6.34
CA ILE A 9 -5.42 -2.98 5.40
C ILE A 9 -4.74 -4.34 5.59
N ARG A 10 -3.40 -4.37 5.62
CA ARG A 10 -2.65 -5.61 5.80
C ARG A 10 -2.97 -6.29 7.13
N MET A 11 -3.04 -5.53 8.23
CA MET A 11 -3.20 -6.08 9.57
C MET A 11 -4.64 -6.42 9.94
N ARG A 12 -5.63 -5.70 9.40
CA ARG A 12 -7.05 -5.88 9.76
C ARG A 12 -7.81 -6.75 8.78
N GLU A 13 -7.52 -6.61 7.48
CA GLU A 13 -8.31 -7.27 6.44
C GLU A 13 -7.63 -8.55 5.94
N TYR A 14 -6.34 -8.47 5.65
CA TYR A 14 -5.59 -9.59 5.07
C TYR A 14 -4.93 -10.50 6.11
N LEU A 15 -4.66 -9.97 7.32
CA LEU A 15 -3.98 -10.70 8.41
C LEU A 15 -2.65 -11.32 7.97
N MET A 16 -1.93 -10.64 7.07
CA MET A 16 -0.69 -11.12 6.46
C MET A 16 0.55 -10.48 7.09
N ASP A 17 1.66 -11.23 7.10
CA ASP A 17 2.97 -10.64 7.32
C ASP A 17 3.35 -9.73 6.12
N GLN A 18 4.39 -8.89 6.28
CA GLN A 18 4.79 -8.01 5.19
C GLN A 18 5.20 -8.78 3.93
N LYS A 19 5.82 -9.97 4.08
CA LYS A 19 6.32 -10.79 2.98
C LYS A 19 5.21 -11.32 2.11
N GLN A 20 4.19 -11.92 2.72
CA GLN A 20 2.99 -12.37 2.05
C GLN A 20 2.32 -11.21 1.31
N PHE A 21 2.22 -10.06 1.98
CA PHE A 21 1.48 -8.93 1.42
C PHE A 21 2.20 -8.26 0.24
N TYR A 22 3.50 -7.95 0.32
CA TYR A 22 4.19 -7.38 -0.84
C TYR A 22 4.28 -8.37 -2.02
N THR A 23 4.30 -9.67 -1.73
CA THR A 23 4.29 -10.72 -2.76
C THR A 23 2.94 -10.74 -3.47
N MET A 24 1.84 -10.65 -2.72
CA MET A 24 0.48 -10.55 -3.28
C MET A 24 0.29 -9.27 -4.10
N LEU A 25 0.83 -8.14 -3.63
CA LEU A 25 0.81 -6.86 -4.35
C LEU A 25 1.73 -6.84 -5.60
N GLY A 26 2.62 -7.83 -5.76
CA GLY A 26 3.56 -7.89 -6.88
C GLY A 26 4.63 -6.78 -6.85
N ILE A 27 5.03 -6.33 -5.65
CA ILE A 27 6.05 -5.27 -5.48
C ILE A 27 7.20 -5.74 -4.59
N SER A 28 8.33 -5.06 -4.69
CA SER A 28 9.51 -5.40 -3.89
C SER A 28 9.30 -5.08 -2.40
N LYS A 29 10.01 -5.83 -1.53
CA LYS A 29 10.03 -5.57 -0.08
C LYS A 29 10.44 -4.13 0.26
N SER A 30 11.44 -3.58 -0.44
CA SER A 30 11.93 -2.22 -0.18
C SER A 30 10.89 -1.19 -0.57
N THR A 31 10.29 -1.31 -1.76
CA THR A 31 9.18 -0.45 -2.21
C THR A 31 8.04 -0.49 -1.21
N TYR A 32 7.57 -1.69 -0.86
CA TYR A 32 6.47 -1.87 0.09
C TYR A 32 6.75 -1.23 1.45
N SER A 33 7.93 -1.50 2.02
CA SER A 33 8.30 -0.99 3.35
C SER A 33 8.34 0.54 3.39
N GLN A 34 8.84 1.19 2.33
CA GLN A 34 8.85 2.65 2.26
C GLN A 34 7.44 3.23 2.11
N ILE A 35 6.57 2.57 1.35
CA ILE A 35 5.16 2.99 1.20
C ILE A 35 4.39 2.78 2.48
N GLU A 36 4.39 1.58 3.07
CA GLU A 36 3.67 1.28 4.31
C GLU A 36 4.03 2.25 5.45
N ASN A 37 5.30 2.69 5.52
CA ASN A 37 5.77 3.64 6.52
C ASN A 37 5.62 5.12 6.12
N ASN A 38 4.90 5.44 5.04
CA ASN A 38 4.69 6.78 4.53
C ASN A 38 5.98 7.57 4.22
N LYS A 39 7.10 6.87 3.96
CA LYS A 39 8.38 7.51 3.56
C LYS A 39 8.35 7.95 2.10
N GLN A 40 7.60 7.25 1.26
CA GLN A 40 7.25 7.61 -0.12
C GLN A 40 5.87 7.04 -0.42
N GLN A 41 5.14 7.58 -1.41
CA GLN A 41 3.85 6.99 -1.79
C GLN A 41 3.94 6.03 -2.97
N GLY A 42 5.07 6.04 -3.68
CA GLY A 42 5.23 5.38 -4.97
C GLY A 42 4.83 6.31 -6.11
N ASN A 43 5.22 5.96 -7.33
CA ASN A 43 4.73 6.64 -8.53
C ASN A 43 3.29 6.20 -8.84
N ILE A 44 2.63 6.92 -9.76
CA ILE A 44 1.26 6.65 -10.19
C ILE A 44 1.07 5.17 -10.58
N GLU A 45 2.03 4.59 -11.30
CA GLU A 45 1.97 3.18 -11.71
C GLU A 45 1.94 2.22 -10.51
N THR A 46 2.79 2.44 -9.50
CA THR A 46 2.85 1.62 -8.28
C THR A 46 1.56 1.73 -7.48
N VAL A 47 1.06 2.95 -7.31
CA VAL A 47 -0.20 3.23 -6.60
C VAL A 47 -1.37 2.52 -7.29
N LEU A 48 -1.47 2.61 -8.61
CA LEU A 48 -2.51 1.93 -9.39
C LEU A 48 -2.38 0.40 -9.35
N LYS A 49 -1.16 -0.15 -9.40
CA LYS A 49 -0.93 -1.60 -9.27
C LYS A 49 -1.40 -2.12 -7.93
N ILE A 50 -1.06 -1.44 -6.84
CA ILE A 50 -1.50 -1.80 -5.49
C ILE A 50 -3.02 -1.68 -5.36
N ALA A 51 -3.62 -0.59 -5.83
CA ALA A 51 -5.06 -0.39 -5.82
C ALA A 51 -5.80 -1.52 -6.57
N LYS A 52 -5.29 -1.90 -7.74
CA LYS A 52 -5.80 -3.04 -8.52
C LYS A 52 -5.65 -4.37 -7.77
N ALA A 53 -4.49 -4.63 -7.16
CA ALA A 53 -4.26 -5.86 -6.38
C ALA A 53 -5.19 -5.96 -5.16
N LEU A 54 -5.49 -4.82 -4.53
CA LEU A 54 -6.43 -4.73 -3.42
C LEU A 54 -7.90 -4.63 -3.86
N SER A 55 -8.17 -4.62 -5.18
CA SER A 55 -9.50 -4.45 -5.77
C SER A 55 -10.27 -3.25 -5.21
N ARG A 56 -9.58 -2.13 -5.01
CA ARG A 56 -10.14 -0.92 -4.37
C ARG A 56 -9.67 0.38 -5.03
N PRO A 57 -10.46 1.46 -4.94
CA PRO A 57 -10.05 2.78 -5.38
C PRO A 57 -8.78 3.27 -4.66
N VAL A 58 -7.96 4.06 -5.37
CA VAL A 58 -6.75 4.68 -4.81
C VAL A 58 -7.08 5.56 -3.60
N GLU A 59 -8.18 6.32 -3.67
CA GLU A 59 -8.66 7.19 -2.59
C GLU A 59 -9.08 6.45 -1.32
N GLU A 60 -9.41 5.16 -1.42
CA GLU A 60 -9.61 4.36 -0.22
C GLU A 60 -8.27 4.07 0.44
N ILE A 61 -7.19 3.85 -0.30
CA ILE A 61 -5.89 3.42 0.25
C ILE A 61 -5.01 4.62 0.63
N TRP A 62 -5.05 5.69 -0.16
CA TRP A 62 -4.30 6.93 0.02
C TRP A 62 -5.22 8.12 0.27
N PHE A 63 -4.82 9.00 1.17
CA PHE A 63 -5.55 10.19 1.55
C PHE A 63 -4.62 11.38 1.77
N LEU A 64 -5.18 12.59 1.68
CA LEU A 64 -4.48 13.81 2.07
C LEU A 64 -4.68 14.01 3.58
N GLU A 65 -3.58 14.07 4.32
CA GLU A 65 -3.57 14.56 5.70
C GLU A 65 -3.18 16.05 5.66
N ASP A 66 -3.86 16.89 6.41
CA ASP A 66 -3.50 18.32 6.56
C ASP A 66 -2.18 18.50 7.31
#